data_AF-A0A0S3PV88-F1
#
_entry.id   AF-A0A0S3PV88-F1
#
_cell.length_a   1.000
_cell.length_b   1.000
_cell.length_c   1.000
_cell.angle_alpha   90.00
_cell.angle_beta   90.00
_cell.angle_gamma   90.00
#
_symmetry.space_group_name_H-M   'P 1'
#
loop_
_entity.id
_entity.type
_entity.pdbx_description
1 polymer ?
#
loop_
_entity_poly.entity_id
_entity_poly.type
_entity_poly.pdbx_seq_one_letter_code
_entity_poly.pdbx_strand_id
1 'polypeptide(L)'
;MTWRLLRALPFAAYNLVPLYGLMYWGWDAFQLLLLYWCETLILAFWTLIRIRFLPVQYLGTIEINGKKTAGTYWNMISFFALHAGAFIFAHLAVLFSLFPRNRPASVEWSVLPDGGWIALLIAFVSGGFIALTGDYRPAFVDRIAASFNTQMRPPPPPPKDNDAVGGLVMGLYARIVLTQCALIFGAWLSTEGATAPLIIIIVVKTLFDLLARVARA
;
A
#
# COMPACT_ATOMS: atom_id res chain seq x y z
N MET A 1 -19.79 -24.39 -1.04
CA MET A 1 -20.11 -22.96 -1.23
C MET A 1 -19.99 -22.15 0.07
N THR A 2 -20.44 -22.67 1.22
CA THR A 2 -20.44 -22.04 2.56
C THR A 2 -19.07 -21.58 3.09
N TRP A 3 -18.01 -22.37 2.89
CA TRP A 3 -16.66 -22.03 3.38
C TRP A 3 -16.03 -20.80 2.70
N ARG A 4 -16.48 -20.46 1.49
CA ARG A 4 -15.97 -19.32 0.69
C ARG A 4 -16.54 -18.00 1.23
N LEU A 5 -17.83 -17.99 1.55
CA LEU A 5 -18.52 -16.85 2.14
C LEU A 5 -18.02 -16.57 3.57
N LEU A 6 -17.77 -17.62 4.35
CA LEU A 6 -17.20 -17.52 5.69
C LEU A 6 -15.82 -16.84 5.73
N ARG A 7 -14.99 -17.01 4.69
CA ARG A 7 -13.68 -16.34 4.59
C ARG A 7 -13.74 -14.91 4.04
N ALA A 8 -14.77 -14.58 3.27
CA ALA A 8 -14.95 -13.25 2.67
C ALA A 8 -15.59 -12.25 3.65
N LEU A 9 -16.47 -12.72 4.53
CA LEU A 9 -17.22 -11.90 5.50
C LEU A 9 -16.33 -11.04 6.42
N PRO A 10 -15.25 -11.57 7.05
CA PRO A 10 -14.38 -10.76 7.91
C PRO A 10 -13.66 -9.64 7.16
N PHE A 11 -13.29 -9.89 5.89
CA PHE A 11 -12.65 -8.88 5.03
C PHE A 11 -13.62 -7.78 4.61
N ALA A 12 -14.86 -8.16 4.25
CA ALA A 12 -15.91 -7.19 3.96
C ALA A 12 -16.23 -6.35 5.20
N ALA A 13 -16.38 -6.99 6.36
CA ALA A 13 -16.61 -6.29 7.63
C ALA A 13 -15.48 -5.30 7.95
N TYR A 14 -14.22 -5.71 7.82
CA TYR A 14 -13.06 -4.84 8.04
C TYR A 14 -13.07 -3.60 7.14
N ASN A 15 -13.40 -3.75 5.86
CA ASN A 15 -13.48 -2.62 4.94
C ASN A 15 -14.69 -1.70 5.21
N LEU A 16 -15.76 -2.22 5.82
CA LEU A 16 -16.95 -1.44 6.18
C LEU A 16 -16.82 -0.72 7.52
N VAL A 17 -15.92 -1.13 8.42
CA VAL A 17 -15.70 -0.45 9.72
C VAL A 17 -15.41 1.05 9.57
N PRO A 18 -14.49 1.50 8.70
CA PRO A 18 -14.26 2.93 8.48
C PRO A 18 -15.49 3.68 7.98
N LEU A 19 -16.31 3.04 7.14
CA LEU A 19 -17.54 3.63 6.61
C LEU A 19 -18.60 3.75 7.69
N TYR A 20 -18.73 2.71 8.52
CA TYR A 20 -19.62 2.70 9.67
C TYR A 20 -19.18 3.73 10.72
N GLY A 21 -17.88 3.82 10.99
CA GLY A 21 -17.33 4.81 11.90
C GLY A 21 -17.59 6.24 11.46
N LEU A 22 -17.49 6.51 10.15
CA LEU A 22 -17.87 7.81 9.57
C LEU A 22 -19.37 8.11 9.75
N MET A 23 -20.25 7.16 9.45
CA MET A 23 -21.70 7.39 9.47
C MET A 23 -22.33 7.40 10.86
N TYR A 24 -21.82 6.59 11.79
CA TYR A 24 -22.49 6.33 13.08
C TYR A 24 -21.65 6.70 14.30
N TRP A 25 -20.31 6.73 14.19
CA TRP A 25 -19.42 7.09 15.30
C TRP A 25 -18.80 8.49 15.17
N GLY A 26 -19.17 9.22 14.12
CA GLY A 26 -18.69 10.58 13.89
C GLY A 26 -17.18 10.65 13.63
N TRP A 27 -16.58 9.58 13.10
CA TRP A 27 -15.16 9.61 12.72
C TRP A 27 -14.92 10.70 11.69
N ASP A 28 -13.83 11.44 11.87
CA ASP A 28 -13.47 12.50 10.93
C ASP A 28 -12.98 11.91 9.60
N ALA A 29 -13.61 12.37 8.53
CA ALA A 29 -13.33 11.95 7.17
C ALA A 29 -11.86 12.16 6.79
N PHE A 30 -11.35 13.35 7.09
CA PHE A 30 -9.98 13.73 6.77
C PHE A 30 -8.97 12.85 7.52
N GLN A 31 -9.19 12.60 8.81
CA GLN A 31 -8.34 11.73 9.64
C GLN A 31 -8.27 10.30 9.09
N LEU A 32 -9.39 9.72 8.64
CA LEU A 32 -9.41 8.39 8.04
C LEU A 32 -8.64 8.35 6.71
N LEU A 33 -8.87 9.34 5.84
CA LEU A 33 -8.16 9.43 4.57
C LEU A 33 -6.66 9.66 4.78
N LEU A 34 -6.28 10.48 5.77
CA LEU A 34 -4.89 10.69 6.16
C LEU A 34 -4.25 9.41 6.72
N LEU A 35 -4.98 8.62 7.51
CA LEU A 35 -4.52 7.32 7.99
C LEU A 35 -4.25 6.37 6.81
N TYR A 36 -5.17 6.29 5.84
CA TYR A 36 -4.98 5.50 4.62
C TYR A 36 -3.80 5.98 3.76
N TRP A 37 -3.57 7.29 3.73
CA TRP A 37 -2.41 7.88 3.07
C TRP A 37 -1.11 7.46 3.77
N CYS A 38 -1.04 7.55 5.10
CA CYS A 38 0.11 7.10 5.90
C CYS A 38 0.39 5.60 5.71
N GLU A 39 -0.65 4.75 5.67
CA GLU A 39 -0.47 3.33 5.35
C GLU A 39 0.12 3.11 3.95
N THR A 40 -0.25 3.93 2.98
CA THR A 40 0.30 3.86 1.61
C THR A 40 1.78 4.25 1.62
N LEU A 41 2.17 5.25 2.42
CA LEU A 41 3.56 5.62 2.63
C LEU A 41 4.37 4.49 3.29
N ILE A 42 3.81 3.83 4.31
CA ILE A 42 4.43 2.66 4.96
C ILE A 42 4.61 1.51 3.96
N LEU A 43 3.61 1.24 3.12
CA LEU A 43 3.74 0.22 2.07
C LEU A 43 4.80 0.59 1.03
N ALA A 44 4.88 1.86 0.63
CA ALA A 44 5.92 2.32 -0.29
C ALA A 44 7.32 2.11 0.30
N PHE A 45 7.52 2.49 1.56
CA PHE A 45 8.76 2.27 2.31
C PHE A 45 9.18 0.80 2.30
N TRP A 46 8.28 -0.12 2.69
CA TRP A 46 8.59 -1.55 2.70
C TRP A 46 8.79 -2.14 1.31
N THR A 47 8.09 -1.63 0.29
CA THR A 47 8.28 -2.05 -1.10
C THR A 47 9.69 -1.71 -1.59
N LEU A 48 10.18 -0.50 -1.27
CA LEU A 48 11.56 -0.11 -1.60
C LEU A 48 12.60 -0.98 -0.89
N ILE A 49 12.38 -1.34 0.37
CA ILE A 49 13.24 -2.29 1.10
C ILE A 49 13.23 -3.67 0.42
N ARG A 50 12.07 -4.17 0.00
CA ARG A 50 11.97 -5.47 -0.66
C ARG A 50 12.70 -5.53 -2.00
N ILE A 51 12.79 -4.40 -2.73
CA ILE A 51 13.65 -4.30 -3.92
C ILE A 51 15.12 -4.58 -3.57
N ARG A 52 15.58 -4.17 -2.38
CA ARG A 52 16.96 -4.46 -1.93
C ARG A 52 17.21 -5.94 -1.66
N PHE A 53 16.17 -6.70 -1.34
CA PHE A 53 16.26 -8.14 -1.08
C PHE A 53 16.16 -8.99 -2.34
N LEU A 54 15.84 -8.41 -3.50
CA LEU A 54 15.90 -9.11 -4.77
C LEU A 54 17.36 -9.45 -5.14
N PRO A 55 17.61 -10.66 -5.65
CA PRO A 55 18.82 -10.95 -6.41
C PRO A 55 19.02 -9.95 -7.56
N VAL A 56 20.26 -9.51 -7.79
CA VAL A 56 20.61 -8.51 -8.83
C VAL A 56 20.09 -8.90 -10.21
N GLN A 57 20.13 -10.20 -10.53
CA GLN A 57 19.66 -10.75 -11.80
C GLN A 57 18.15 -10.56 -12.03
N TYR A 58 17.37 -10.23 -10.99
CA TYR A 58 15.92 -10.00 -11.06
C TYR A 58 15.55 -8.51 -11.16
N LEU A 59 16.54 -7.61 -11.18
CA LEU A 59 16.30 -6.17 -11.34
C LEU A 59 15.95 -5.77 -12.78
N GLY A 60 16.11 -6.70 -13.73
CA GLY A 60 15.82 -6.49 -15.14
C GLY A 60 16.81 -5.57 -15.84
N THR A 61 16.41 -5.09 -17.02
CA THR A 61 17.20 -4.16 -17.83
C THR A 61 16.48 -2.83 -17.98
N ILE A 62 17.22 -1.74 -17.86
CA ILE A 62 16.75 -0.39 -18.11
C ILE A 62 17.35 0.16 -19.40
N GLU A 63 16.58 0.96 -20.12
CA GLU A 63 17.06 1.66 -21.31
C GLU A 63 17.45 3.09 -20.92
N ILE A 64 18.73 3.41 -21.02
CA ILE A 64 19.25 4.76 -20.79
C ILE A 64 19.85 5.23 -22.12
N ASN A 65 19.30 6.30 -22.68
CA ASN A 65 19.74 6.86 -23.97
C ASN A 65 19.73 5.82 -25.12
N GLY A 66 18.69 4.98 -25.20
CA GLY A 66 18.58 3.93 -26.23
C GLY A 66 19.42 2.67 -25.96
N LYS A 67 20.22 2.64 -24.89
CA LYS A 67 21.06 1.50 -24.55
C LYS A 67 20.47 0.69 -23.39
N LYS A 68 20.20 -0.59 -23.63
CA LYS A 68 19.80 -1.54 -22.58
C LYS A 68 21.00 -1.81 -21.65
N THR A 69 20.81 -1.51 -20.38
CA THR A 69 21.80 -1.69 -19.30
C THR A 69 21.15 -2.48 -18.17
N ALA A 70 21.95 -3.26 -17.43
CA ALA A 70 21.43 -4.00 -16.28
C ALA A 70 20.95 -3.02 -15.19
N GLY A 71 19.77 -3.28 -14.63
CA GLY A 71 19.24 -2.50 -13.53
C GLY A 71 20.11 -2.64 -12.29
N THR A 72 20.39 -1.52 -11.62
CA THR A 72 21.06 -1.50 -10.31
C THR A 72 20.04 -1.19 -9.23
N TYR A 73 20.33 -1.56 -7.98
CA TYR A 73 19.47 -1.21 -6.85
C TYR A 73 19.24 0.29 -6.75
N TRP A 74 20.28 1.09 -6.97
CA TRP A 74 20.17 2.56 -6.95
C TRP A 74 19.22 3.06 -8.02
N ASN A 75 19.32 2.57 -9.25
CA ASN A 75 18.44 3.01 -10.34
C ASN A 75 16.99 2.64 -10.04
N MET A 76 16.74 1.42 -9.58
CA MET A 76 15.39 0.95 -9.25
C MET A 76 14.79 1.71 -8.07
N ILE A 77 15.50 1.74 -6.94
CA ILE A 77 15.00 2.37 -5.71
C ILE A 77 14.79 3.86 -5.93
N SER A 78 15.73 4.57 -6.55
CA SER A 78 15.58 6.01 -6.80
C SER A 78 14.43 6.32 -7.75
N PHE A 79 14.28 5.55 -8.84
CA PHE A 79 13.18 5.73 -9.78
C PHE A 79 11.82 5.53 -9.08
N PHE A 80 11.63 4.41 -8.38
CA PHE A 80 10.37 4.12 -7.71
C PHE A 80 10.11 5.03 -6.51
N ALA A 81 11.15 5.44 -5.77
CA ALA A 81 11.01 6.38 -4.66
C ALA A 81 10.57 7.75 -5.16
N LEU A 82 11.21 8.30 -6.21
CA LEU A 82 10.83 9.60 -6.78
C LEU A 82 9.45 9.54 -7.43
N HIS A 83 9.19 8.50 -8.23
CA HIS A 83 7.94 8.38 -8.95
C HIS A 83 6.76 8.12 -8.01
N ALA A 84 6.81 7.08 -7.17
CA ALA A 84 5.75 6.82 -6.20
C ALA A 84 5.63 7.96 -5.16
N GLY A 85 6.76 8.54 -4.75
CA GLY A 85 6.81 9.69 -3.86
C GLY A 85 6.07 10.90 -4.43
N ALA A 86 6.25 11.21 -5.73
CA ALA A 86 5.52 12.29 -6.39
C ALA A 86 3.99 12.06 -6.36
N PHE A 87 3.53 10.84 -6.60
CA PHE A 87 2.09 10.52 -6.53
C PHE A 87 1.54 10.56 -5.10
N ILE A 88 2.29 10.06 -4.11
CA ILE A 88 1.91 10.11 -2.69
C ILE A 88 1.87 11.57 -2.22
N PHE A 89 2.82 12.39 -2.65
CA PHE A 89 2.82 13.82 -2.34
C PHE A 89 1.65 14.56 -2.99
N ALA A 90 1.40 14.33 -4.29
CA ALA A 90 0.26 14.92 -4.99
C ALA A 90 -1.07 14.55 -4.32
N HIS A 91 -1.22 13.30 -3.88
CA HIS A 91 -2.36 12.86 -3.09
C HIS A 91 -2.56 13.71 -1.83
N LEU A 92 -1.49 13.91 -1.04
CA LEU A 92 -1.56 14.70 0.18
C LEU A 92 -1.99 16.15 -0.11
N ALA A 93 -1.47 16.73 -1.19
CA ALA A 93 -1.85 18.06 -1.63
C ALA A 93 -3.34 18.16 -2.02
N VAL A 94 -3.87 17.14 -2.72
CA VAL A 94 -5.30 17.05 -3.03
C VAL A 94 -6.12 16.96 -1.75
N LEU A 95 -5.73 16.11 -0.81
CA LEU A 95 -6.41 15.94 0.47
C LEU A 95 -6.50 17.26 1.27
N PHE A 96 -5.41 18.01 1.39
CA PHE A 96 -5.43 19.34 2.03
C PHE A 96 -6.19 20.41 1.22
N SER A 97 -6.39 20.21 -0.07
CA SER A 97 -7.20 21.11 -0.91
C SER A 97 -8.69 20.84 -0.70
N LEU A 98 -9.08 19.58 -0.49
CA LEU A 98 -10.45 19.17 -0.19
C LEU A 98 -10.88 19.49 1.25
N PHE A 99 -9.94 19.47 2.20
CA PHE A 99 -10.20 19.72 3.62
C PHE A 99 -9.38 20.92 4.13
N PRO A 100 -9.65 22.16 3.65
CA PRO A 100 -8.84 23.33 3.98
C PRO A 100 -8.85 23.69 5.47
N ARG A 101 -9.95 23.37 6.19
CA ARG A 101 -10.09 23.61 7.63
C ARG A 101 -9.21 22.69 8.49
N ASN A 102 -8.74 21.58 7.93
CA ASN A 102 -7.93 20.57 8.62
C ASN A 102 -6.43 20.73 8.30
N ARG A 103 -6.04 21.84 7.66
CA ARG A 103 -4.62 22.17 7.45
C ARG A 103 -3.98 22.49 8.79
N PRO A 104 -2.92 21.77 9.20
CA PRO A 104 -2.23 22.09 10.45
C PRO A 104 -1.59 23.48 10.33
N ALA A 105 -1.93 24.39 11.24
CA ALA A 105 -1.34 25.74 11.29
C ALA A 105 0.14 25.73 11.74
N SER A 106 0.57 24.62 12.34
CA SER A 106 1.90 24.33 12.86
C SER A 106 2.13 22.81 12.81
N VAL A 107 3.38 22.36 12.92
CA VAL A 107 3.71 20.91 12.97
C VAL A 107 3.26 20.33 14.32
N GLU A 108 1.96 20.23 14.55
CA GLU A 108 1.40 19.53 15.69
C GLU A 108 1.22 18.07 15.34
N TRP A 109 1.70 17.17 16.20
CA TRP A 109 1.61 15.72 16.04
C TRP A 109 0.19 15.16 16.30
N SER A 110 -0.78 16.05 16.54
CA SER A 110 -2.19 15.78 16.87
C SER A 110 -3.08 15.55 15.64
N VAL A 111 -2.53 15.48 14.42
CA VAL A 111 -3.34 15.32 13.19
C VAL A 111 -3.99 13.94 13.09
N LEU A 112 -3.45 12.92 13.77
CA LEU A 112 -4.02 11.57 13.78
C LEU A 112 -5.02 11.39 14.93
N PRO A 113 -6.12 10.64 14.70
CA PRO A 113 -7.09 10.34 15.74
C PRO A 113 -6.47 9.53 16.88
N ASP A 114 -7.07 9.60 18.07
CA ASP A 114 -6.67 8.82 19.24
C ASP A 114 -6.61 7.33 18.88
N GLY A 115 -5.42 6.73 18.98
CA GLY A 115 -5.17 5.33 18.63
C GLY A 115 -4.83 5.06 17.16
N GLY A 116 -4.90 6.05 16.25
CA GLY A 116 -4.50 5.90 14.84
C GLY A 116 -3.04 5.44 14.68
N TRP A 117 -2.16 5.83 15.61
CA TRP A 117 -0.78 5.38 15.66
C TRP A 117 -0.62 3.86 15.86
N ILE A 118 -1.55 3.20 16.54
CA ILE A 118 -1.53 1.75 16.73
C ILE A 118 -1.75 1.06 15.39
N ALA A 119 -2.71 1.54 14.59
CA ALA A 119 -2.95 1.01 13.24
C ALA A 119 -1.70 1.17 12.35
N LEU A 120 -1.03 2.33 12.41
CA LEU A 120 0.22 2.56 11.68
C LEU A 120 1.36 1.67 12.17
N LEU A 121 1.49 1.47 13.48
CA LEU A 121 2.49 0.58 14.05
C LEU A 121 2.26 -0.87 13.61
N ILE A 122 1.01 -1.35 13.67
CA ILE A 122 0.64 -2.69 13.19
C ILE A 122 0.94 -2.80 11.70
N ALA A 123 0.57 -1.82 10.88
CA ALA A 123 0.86 -1.81 9.46
C ALA A 123 2.37 -1.84 9.19
N PHE A 124 3.15 -1.08 9.95
CA PHE A 124 4.60 -1.02 9.84
C PHE A 124 5.26 -2.36 10.21
N VAL A 125 4.90 -2.92 11.36
CA VAL A 125 5.42 -4.22 11.83
C VAL A 125 5.01 -5.35 10.87
N SER A 126 3.76 -5.34 10.41
CA SER A 126 3.27 -6.32 9.44
C SER A 126 4.01 -6.23 8.10
N GLY A 127 4.24 -5.03 7.61
CA GLY A 127 5.04 -4.79 6.40
C GLY A 127 6.47 -5.29 6.54
N GLY A 128 7.10 -5.05 7.70
CA GLY A 128 8.45 -5.53 8.01
C GLY A 128 8.52 -7.05 8.11
N PHE A 129 7.54 -7.67 8.76
CA PHE A 129 7.42 -9.12 8.81
C PHE A 129 7.31 -9.71 7.39
N ILE A 130 6.42 -9.18 6.56
CA ILE A 130 6.27 -9.62 5.15
C ILE A 130 7.57 -9.42 4.35
N ALA A 131 8.29 -8.31 4.57
CA ALA A 131 9.55 -8.05 3.89
C ALA A 131 10.64 -9.06 4.30
N LEU A 132 10.66 -9.51 5.56
CA LEU A 132 11.64 -10.46 6.08
C LEU A 132 11.29 -11.92 5.81
N THR A 133 10.01 -12.27 5.71
CA THR A 133 9.56 -13.66 5.53
C THR A 133 9.06 -13.97 4.12
N GLY A 134 9.03 -12.98 3.22
CA GLY A 134 8.57 -13.14 1.85
C GLY A 134 9.47 -14.02 0.98
N ASP A 135 9.08 -14.14 -0.30
CA ASP A 135 9.78 -14.97 -1.29
C ASP A 135 11.22 -14.50 -1.55
N TYR A 136 11.44 -13.18 -1.46
CA TYR A 136 12.76 -12.55 -1.54
C TYR A 136 13.08 -11.95 -0.17
N ARG A 137 14.01 -12.58 0.55
CA ARG A 137 14.37 -12.24 1.93
C ARG A 137 15.90 -12.18 2.12
N PRO A 138 16.39 -11.47 3.13
CA PRO A 138 17.83 -11.34 3.34
C PRO A 138 18.44 -12.63 3.91
N ALA A 139 19.68 -12.93 3.50
CA ALA A 139 20.36 -14.18 3.83
C ALA A 139 20.52 -14.46 5.34
N PHE A 140 20.52 -13.42 6.19
CA PHE A 140 20.59 -13.63 7.63
C PHE A 140 19.33 -14.32 8.18
N VAL A 141 18.17 -14.14 7.55
CA VAL A 141 16.92 -14.79 7.97
C VAL A 141 17.03 -16.29 7.75
N ASP A 142 17.60 -16.73 6.63
CA ASP A 142 17.84 -18.16 6.37
C ASP A 142 18.83 -18.75 7.38
N ARG A 143 19.87 -17.99 7.78
CA ARG A 143 20.82 -18.42 8.82
C ARG A 143 20.15 -18.60 10.18
N ILE A 144 19.28 -17.67 10.56
CA ILE A 144 18.51 -17.75 11.81
C ILE A 144 17.55 -18.94 11.75
N ALA A 145 16.80 -19.09 10.66
CA ALA A 145 15.87 -20.20 10.48
C ALA A 145 16.59 -21.56 10.58
N ALA A 146 17.79 -21.67 10.00
CA ALA A 146 18.63 -22.85 10.11
C ALA A 146 19.06 -23.13 11.56
N SER A 147 19.38 -22.12 12.37
CA SER A 147 19.71 -22.31 13.79
C SER A 147 18.56 -22.87 14.64
N PHE A 148 17.32 -22.61 14.22
CA PHE A 148 16.11 -23.16 14.85
C PHE A 148 15.61 -24.45 14.20
N ASN A 149 16.39 -25.05 13.28
CA ASN A 149 15.99 -26.24 12.51
C ASN A 149 14.66 -26.06 11.75
N THR A 150 14.36 -24.82 11.36
CA THR A 150 13.16 -24.47 10.58
C THR A 150 13.53 -24.36 9.10
N GLN A 151 12.89 -25.18 8.26
CA GLN A 151 13.07 -25.09 6.81
C GLN A 151 12.16 -23.99 6.25
N MET A 152 12.78 -22.92 5.77
CA MET A 152 12.05 -21.89 5.05
C MET A 152 11.88 -22.28 3.58
N ARG A 153 10.79 -21.81 2.96
CA ARG A 153 10.54 -22.03 1.54
C ARG A 153 11.72 -21.51 0.70
N PRO A 154 12.28 -22.28 -0.24
CA PRO A 154 13.36 -21.81 -1.10
C PRO A 154 12.88 -20.65 -1.99
N PRO A 155 13.79 -19.72 -2.36
CA PRO A 155 13.44 -18.62 -3.24
C PRO A 155 12.97 -19.17 -4.60
N PRO A 156 11.97 -18.52 -5.24
CA PRO A 156 11.48 -18.95 -6.54
C PRO A 156 12.58 -18.84 -7.61
N PRO A 157 12.51 -19.67 -8.67
CA PRO A 157 13.42 -19.55 -9.80
C PRO A 157 13.31 -18.16 -10.44
N PRO A 158 14.31 -17.76 -11.25
CA PRO A 158 14.27 -16.51 -11.99
C PRO A 158 12.94 -16.35 -12.73
N PRO A 159 12.26 -15.20 -12.62
CA PRO A 159 11.16 -14.91 -13.51
C PRO A 159 11.67 -14.93 -14.96
N LYS A 160 10.91 -15.55 -15.86
CA LYS A 160 11.28 -15.63 -17.28
C LYS A 160 11.41 -14.25 -17.94
N ASP A 161 10.73 -13.24 -17.38
CA ASP A 161 10.44 -12.00 -18.09
C ASP A 161 11.07 -10.76 -17.42
N ASN A 162 12.05 -10.93 -16.50
CA ASN A 162 12.66 -9.83 -15.74
C ASN A 162 11.65 -8.95 -14.96
N ASP A 163 10.50 -9.51 -14.58
CA ASP A 163 9.34 -8.78 -14.07
C ASP A 163 9.25 -8.72 -12.53
N ALA A 164 10.21 -9.28 -11.79
CA ALA A 164 10.14 -9.39 -10.33
C ALA A 164 9.93 -8.04 -9.63
N VAL A 165 10.62 -6.99 -10.11
CA VAL A 165 10.44 -5.63 -9.62
C VAL A 165 9.02 -5.15 -9.91
N GLY A 166 8.52 -5.39 -11.13
CA GLY A 166 7.15 -5.09 -11.54
C GLY A 166 6.12 -5.75 -10.62
N GLY A 167 6.26 -7.04 -10.35
CA GLY A 167 5.38 -7.77 -9.43
C GLY A 167 5.38 -7.21 -8.01
N LEU A 168 6.54 -6.74 -7.54
CA LEU A 168 6.68 -6.09 -6.22
C LEU A 168 5.99 -4.72 -6.18
N VAL A 169 6.16 -3.89 -7.20
CA VAL A 169 5.62 -2.52 -7.21
C VAL A 169 4.16 -2.45 -7.64
N MET A 170 3.65 -3.44 -8.40
CA MET A 170 2.30 -3.43 -8.94
C MET A 170 1.23 -3.24 -7.86
N GLY A 171 1.40 -3.91 -6.71
CA GLY A 171 0.48 -3.76 -5.57
C GLY A 171 0.47 -2.34 -5.00
N LEU A 172 1.64 -1.70 -4.92
CA LEU A 172 1.76 -0.30 -4.49
C LEU A 172 1.07 0.65 -5.48
N TYR A 173 1.33 0.48 -6.79
CA TYR A 173 0.72 1.32 -7.82
C TYR A 173 -0.78 1.15 -7.90
N ALA A 174 -1.28 -0.08 -7.86
CA ALA A 174 -2.71 -0.35 -7.82
C ALA A 174 -3.35 0.40 -6.65
N ARG A 175 -2.73 0.36 -5.46
CA ARG A 175 -3.22 1.11 -4.29
C ARG A 175 -3.19 2.62 -4.52
N ILE A 176 -2.07 3.17 -4.99
CA ILE A 176 -1.95 4.62 -5.27
C ILE A 176 -3.04 5.07 -6.25
N VAL A 177 -3.18 4.37 -7.39
CA VAL A 177 -4.17 4.70 -8.42
C VAL A 177 -5.59 4.59 -7.89
N LEU A 178 -5.94 3.49 -7.22
CA LEU A 178 -7.28 3.30 -6.64
C LEU A 178 -7.63 4.43 -5.66
N THR A 179 -6.68 4.82 -4.82
CA THR A 179 -6.92 5.86 -3.81
C THR A 179 -7.06 7.24 -4.45
N GLN A 180 -6.27 7.53 -5.49
CA GLN A 180 -6.37 8.77 -6.27
C GLN A 180 -7.67 8.87 -7.04
N CYS A 181 -8.06 7.80 -7.75
CA CYS A 181 -9.36 7.74 -8.43
C CYS A 181 -10.50 8.01 -7.45
N ALA A 182 -10.48 7.35 -6.29
CA ALA A 182 -11.52 7.54 -5.31
C ALA A 182 -11.58 8.97 -4.74
N LEU A 183 -10.43 9.63 -4.53
CA LEU A 183 -10.41 11.03 -4.13
C LEU A 183 -10.93 11.97 -5.23
N ILE A 184 -10.52 11.75 -6.49
CA ILE A 184 -10.92 12.61 -7.61
C ILE A 184 -12.42 12.46 -7.89
N PHE A 185 -12.92 11.24 -8.05
CA PHE A 185 -14.35 10.98 -8.26
C PHE A 185 -15.17 11.39 -7.03
N GLY A 186 -14.59 11.16 -5.84
CA GLY A 186 -15.10 11.63 -4.58
C GLY A 186 -15.35 13.12 -4.51
N ALA A 187 -14.31 13.89 -4.80
CA ALA A 187 -14.35 15.34 -4.81
C ALA A 187 -15.33 15.87 -5.86
N TRP A 188 -15.36 15.25 -7.04
CA TRP A 188 -16.25 15.65 -8.11
C TRP A 188 -17.74 15.44 -7.77
N LEU A 189 -18.06 14.36 -7.06
CA LEU A 189 -19.42 14.05 -6.58
C LEU A 189 -19.80 14.79 -5.29
N SER A 190 -18.83 15.41 -4.61
CA SER A 190 -18.98 16.14 -3.35
C SER A 190 -19.53 17.57 -3.52
N THR A 191 -20.37 17.84 -4.51
CA THR A 191 -20.94 19.19 -4.72
C THR A 191 -21.82 19.68 -3.56
N GLU A 192 -22.14 18.81 -2.59
CA GLU A 192 -22.96 19.09 -1.41
C GLU A 192 -22.30 18.70 -0.05
N GLY A 193 -21.06 18.17 -0.02
CA GLY A 193 -20.39 17.88 1.26
C GLY A 193 -19.30 16.79 1.26
N ALA A 194 -18.34 16.95 2.18
CA ALA A 194 -17.05 16.24 2.26
C ALA A 194 -17.08 14.72 2.52
N THR A 195 -18.25 14.08 2.51
CA THR A 195 -18.44 12.66 2.83
C THR A 195 -18.42 11.75 1.58
N ALA A 196 -18.76 12.27 0.40
CA ALA A 196 -18.81 11.49 -0.85
C ALA A 196 -17.48 10.78 -1.22
N PRO A 197 -16.28 11.40 -1.06
CA PRO A 197 -15.02 10.73 -1.39
C PRO A 197 -14.73 9.47 -0.58
N LEU A 198 -15.11 9.47 0.70
CA LEU A 198 -14.95 8.31 1.57
C LEU A 198 -15.91 7.17 1.24
N ILE A 199 -17.14 7.50 0.85
CA ILE A 199 -18.09 6.46 0.46
C ILE A 199 -17.58 5.76 -0.81
N ILE A 200 -17.08 6.53 -1.78
CA ILE A 200 -16.57 5.97 -3.05
C ILE A 200 -15.29 5.16 -2.82
N ILE A 201 -14.34 5.65 -2.03
CA ILE A 201 -13.10 4.91 -1.76
C ILE A 201 -13.38 3.56 -1.11
N ILE A 202 -14.35 3.52 -0.17
CA ILE A 202 -14.67 2.31 0.56
C ILE A 202 -15.45 1.34 -0.34
N VAL A 203 -16.41 1.83 -1.13
CA VAL A 203 -17.15 0.99 -2.07
C VAL A 203 -16.21 0.40 -3.12
N VAL A 204 -15.39 1.22 -3.78
CA VAL A 204 -14.47 0.76 -4.83
C VAL A 204 -13.45 -0.23 -4.27
N LYS A 205 -12.85 0.07 -3.10
CA LYS A 205 -11.88 -0.81 -2.46
C LYS A 205 -12.52 -2.16 -2.07
N THR A 206 -13.70 -2.12 -1.47
CA THR A 206 -14.44 -3.33 -1.10
C THR A 206 -14.78 -4.17 -2.33
N LEU A 207 -15.20 -3.52 -3.43
CA LEU A 207 -15.52 -4.20 -4.69
C LEU A 207 -14.27 -4.85 -5.29
N PHE A 208 -13.14 -4.15 -5.32
CA PHE A 208 -11.89 -4.64 -5.87
C PHE A 208 -11.35 -5.83 -5.08
N ASP A 209 -11.40 -5.76 -3.75
CA ASP A 209 -11.03 -6.86 -2.87
C ASP A 209 -11.93 -8.10 -3.06
N LEU A 210 -13.23 -7.89 -3.29
CA LEU A 210 -14.17 -8.98 -3.56
C LEU A 210 -13.88 -9.63 -4.92
N LEU A 211 -13.75 -8.82 -5.97
CA LEU A 211 -13.52 -9.28 -7.34
C LEU A 211 -12.18 -10.02 -7.47
N ALA A 212 -11.12 -9.47 -6.86
CA ALA A 212 -9.80 -10.09 -6.89
C ALA A 212 -9.75 -11.43 -6.14
N ARG A 213 -10.74 -11.74 -5.29
CA ARG A 213 -10.85 -13.02 -4.58
C ARG A 213 -11.77 -14.01 -5.29
N VAL A 214 -12.82 -13.52 -5.96
CA VAL A 214 -13.66 -14.35 -6.83
C VAL A 214 -12.89 -14.82 -8.06
N ALA A 215 -12.05 -13.96 -8.66
CA ALA A 215 -11.24 -14.29 -9.84
C ALA A 215 -10.04 -15.23 -9.57
N ARG A 216 -9.66 -15.43 -8.29
CA ARG A 216 -8.55 -16.32 -7.88
C ARG A 216 -9.04 -17.67 -7.33
N ALA A 217 -10.31 -18.02 -7.56
CA ALA A 217 -10.97 -19.22 -7.04
C ALA A 217 -11.79 -19.93 -8.12
#